data_AF-A0A9P1EV33-F1
#
_entry.id   AF-A0A9P1EV33-F1
#
_cell.length_a   1.000
_cell.length_b   1.000
_cell.length_c   1.000
_cell.angle_alpha   90.00
_cell.angle_beta   90.00
_cell.angle_gamma   90.00
#
_symmetry.space_group_name_H-M   'P 1'
#
loop_
_entity.id
_entity.type
_entity.pdbx_description
1 polymer ?
#
loop_
_entity_poly.entity_id
_entity_poly.type
_entity_poly.pdbx_seq_one_letter_code
_entity_poly.pdbx_strand_id
1 'polypeptide(L)'
;MSNGRSSSSSFEMIESEQSSNDESAFETPNEWNWWEEPVCEARNELPVAEEEEEVEINVDIVGGSPGRFTCEVDHSECSVYSEDSQDSEDSEDSKDSEDSKDSDTSDEAERNRPTRVTRHDIYSQLKKQGNNQSYLTRTICDEVQELRQESCFLRQVMAEVSKLMLNLQEHDLVVKTLRKENCRLRTLLNQQNMDNMVKAMESRNKESMIPTMNELHGGWKMVSSKNVDKYLKKRADEEIEDVVFQLGTLHFSVDRYDVMMHTELLGKIHDKITATVGEIYMDGQVAKAIFVEDGIFKSVTIEENLEEKVEKRWVENGKLHFELQHMDVTCTRIYEKIVPKSVAPNPEYKTIQQAIIGRWKMVSSVNLEAYLKKCGLNEVEQHRWRVGTLGYMANGDRFDTYTALDGKRVHTWRFEMGVEDRCSNSLVLTTVIDNILTSVKRRLNTKEEYSRVERLIENGQLHIFNRDSDCFCLRVYERL
;
A
#
# COMPACT_ATOMS: atom_id res chain seq x y z
N MET A 1 -24.90 -76.07 24.62
CA MET A 1 -23.86 -76.31 23.60
C MET A 1 -22.90 -75.12 23.64
N SER A 2 -21.59 -75.41 23.77
CA SER A 2 -20.40 -74.50 23.83
C SER A 2 -20.44 -73.33 24.84
N ASN A 3 -19.87 -73.42 26.05
CA ASN A 3 -18.44 -73.31 26.47
C ASN A 3 -17.72 -72.06 25.89
N GLY A 4 -17.00 -71.20 26.63
CA GLY A 4 -16.43 -71.27 27.99
C GLY A 4 -16.15 -69.88 28.58
N ARG A 5 -16.17 -69.76 29.91
CA ARG A 5 -15.02 -69.69 30.84
C ARG A 5 -14.32 -68.32 30.94
N SER A 6 -14.83 -67.56 31.91
CA SER A 6 -14.13 -66.88 33.02
C SER A 6 -12.61 -67.07 33.17
N SER A 7 -11.91 -65.98 33.51
CA SER A 7 -11.14 -65.91 34.77
C SER A 7 -10.73 -64.48 35.12
N SER A 8 -11.21 -64.05 36.28
CA SER A 8 -10.73 -62.98 37.16
C SER A 8 -9.29 -63.21 37.63
N SER A 9 -8.54 -62.14 37.89
CA SER A 9 -7.45 -62.14 38.87
C SER A 9 -7.18 -60.73 39.39
N SER A 10 -7.54 -60.51 40.64
CA SER A 10 -7.20 -59.39 41.53
C SER A 10 -6.09 -59.85 42.48
N PHE A 11 -5.03 -59.07 42.68
CA PHE A 11 -4.10 -59.14 43.83
C PHE A 11 -3.26 -57.85 43.80
N GLU A 12 -3.49 -56.87 44.69
CA GLU A 12 -3.01 -56.69 46.07
C GLU A 12 -1.62 -56.03 46.18
N MET A 13 -1.58 -54.97 46.99
CA MET A 13 -0.44 -54.10 47.30
C MET A 13 0.55 -54.79 48.24
N ILE A 14 1.85 -54.50 48.07
CA ILE A 14 2.83 -54.57 49.16
C ILE A 14 3.72 -53.32 49.08
N GLU A 15 3.70 -52.55 50.16
CA GLU A 15 4.68 -51.53 50.52
C GLU A 15 6.00 -52.19 50.93
N SER A 16 7.13 -51.57 50.59
CA SER A 16 8.39 -51.80 51.30
C SER A 16 9.21 -50.51 51.32
N GLU A 17 9.29 -49.89 52.49
CA GLU A 17 10.32 -48.91 52.87
C GLU A 17 11.62 -49.60 53.30
N GLN A 18 12.69 -48.78 53.41
CA GLN A 18 14.02 -49.03 53.99
C GLN A 18 15.06 -49.68 53.04
N SER A 19 16.33 -49.27 52.95
CA SER A 19 17.13 -48.25 53.65
C SER A 19 18.50 -48.11 52.95
N SER A 20 19.09 -46.91 53.07
CA SER A 20 20.52 -46.62 53.36
C SER A 20 21.68 -47.24 52.54
N ASN A 21 22.52 -46.31 52.09
CA ASN A 21 23.99 -46.29 52.08
C ASN A 21 24.78 -46.57 50.79
N ASP A 22 25.54 -45.52 50.48
CA ASP A 22 26.95 -45.43 50.10
C ASP A 22 27.42 -45.75 48.66
N GLU A 23 27.91 -44.65 48.08
CA GLU A 23 29.19 -44.51 47.38
C GLU A 23 29.59 -45.59 46.36
N SER A 24 29.57 -45.20 45.09
CA SER A 24 30.82 -45.07 44.35
C SER A 24 30.59 -44.41 42.98
N ALA A 25 31.59 -43.64 42.59
CA ALA A 25 31.79 -43.08 41.27
C ALA A 25 31.47 -44.08 40.15
N PHE A 26 31.03 -43.59 38.99
CA PHE A 26 31.74 -43.73 37.71
C PHE A 26 30.90 -43.09 36.58
N GLU A 27 31.63 -42.45 35.67
CA GLU A 27 31.32 -42.17 34.27
C GLU A 27 30.32 -41.06 33.88
N THR A 28 30.93 -39.91 33.59
CA THR A 28 30.48 -38.93 32.59
C THR A 28 30.18 -39.58 31.24
N PRO A 29 29.01 -39.36 30.60
CA PRO A 29 28.78 -39.79 29.24
C PRO A 29 29.42 -38.80 28.26
N ASN A 30 30.54 -39.25 27.68
CA ASN A 30 31.11 -38.96 26.38
C ASN A 30 30.63 -37.71 25.61
N GLU A 31 31.63 -36.88 25.31
CA GLU A 31 31.69 -35.99 24.15
C GLU A 31 31.38 -36.77 22.86
N TRP A 32 30.26 -36.43 22.21
CA TRP A 32 29.98 -36.88 20.85
C TRP A 32 30.57 -35.86 19.88
N ASN A 33 31.86 -36.05 19.56
CA ASN A 33 32.53 -35.39 18.44
C ASN A 33 32.02 -35.97 17.11
N TRP A 34 31.17 -35.21 16.43
CA TRP A 34 30.91 -35.40 14.99
C TRP A 34 31.37 -34.15 14.26
N TRP A 35 32.61 -34.20 13.75
CA TRP A 35 33.09 -33.28 12.72
C TRP A 35 33.62 -34.14 11.57
N GLU A 36 32.79 -34.38 10.57
CA GLU A 36 33.26 -34.71 9.22
C GLU A 36 32.78 -33.57 8.30
N GLU A 37 33.73 -32.77 7.85
CA GLU A 37 33.54 -31.70 6.87
C GLU A 37 33.53 -32.28 5.45
N PRO A 38 32.66 -31.81 4.54
CA PRO A 38 32.94 -31.90 3.12
C PRO A 38 33.71 -30.64 2.68
N VAL A 39 34.97 -30.87 2.34
CA VAL A 39 35.88 -29.93 1.66
C VAL A 39 35.28 -29.53 0.31
N CYS A 40 35.05 -28.23 0.10
CA CYS A 40 34.86 -27.66 -1.23
C CYS A 40 36.12 -26.89 -1.62
N GLU A 41 37.03 -27.54 -2.34
CA GLU A 41 38.10 -26.88 -3.08
C GLU A 41 37.51 -26.20 -4.33
N ALA A 42 37.68 -24.90 -4.46
CA ALA A 42 37.62 -24.23 -5.76
C ALA A 42 38.75 -23.20 -5.85
N ARG A 43 39.55 -23.38 -6.91
CA ARG A 43 40.81 -22.70 -7.21
C ARG A 43 40.63 -21.22 -7.53
N ASN A 44 41.66 -20.46 -7.16
CA ASN A 44 41.98 -19.10 -7.61
C ASN A 44 42.02 -19.00 -9.14
N GLU A 45 41.53 -17.88 -9.66
CA GLU A 45 42.18 -17.10 -10.73
C GLU A 45 41.57 -15.68 -10.72
N LEU A 46 42.42 -14.68 -10.46
CA LEU A 46 42.10 -13.24 -10.53
C LEU A 46 42.39 -12.74 -11.95
N PRO A 47 41.58 -11.81 -12.49
CA PRO A 47 42.09 -10.83 -13.43
C PRO A 47 42.15 -9.44 -12.79
N VAL A 48 43.26 -8.79 -13.10
CA VAL A 48 43.64 -7.40 -12.86
C VAL A 48 42.58 -6.46 -13.45
N ALA A 49 42.14 -5.45 -12.69
CA ALA A 49 41.29 -4.38 -13.17
C ALA A 49 42.14 -3.14 -13.48
N GLU A 50 41.91 -2.58 -14.67
CA GLU A 50 42.51 -1.37 -15.21
C GLU A 50 41.93 -0.12 -14.50
N GLU A 51 42.78 0.87 -14.28
CA GLU A 51 42.42 2.19 -13.75
C GLU A 51 41.80 3.04 -14.87
N GLU A 52 40.57 3.55 -14.68
CA GLU A 52 39.99 4.58 -15.53
C GLU A 52 40.17 5.96 -14.87
N GLU A 53 40.89 6.86 -15.55
CA GLU A 53 41.03 8.28 -15.22
C GLU A 53 39.73 9.04 -15.49
N GLU A 54 39.21 9.72 -14.46
CA GLU A 54 38.14 10.72 -14.62
C GLU A 54 38.72 12.05 -15.12
N VAL A 55 38.22 12.52 -16.27
CA VAL A 55 38.51 13.85 -16.83
C VAL A 55 37.41 14.82 -16.39
N GLU A 56 37.73 15.71 -15.45
CA GLU A 56 36.90 16.88 -15.12
C GLU A 56 37.02 17.95 -16.23
N ILE A 57 35.91 18.27 -16.89
CA ILE A 57 35.79 19.43 -17.77
C ILE A 57 35.03 20.53 -17.02
N ASN A 58 35.77 21.54 -16.56
CA ASN A 58 35.21 22.79 -16.05
C ASN A 58 34.81 23.69 -17.22
N VAL A 59 33.53 24.09 -17.28
CA VAL A 59 33.05 25.15 -18.18
C VAL A 59 32.53 26.31 -17.34
N ASP A 60 33.31 27.38 -17.31
CA ASP A 60 32.91 28.69 -16.80
C ASP A 60 31.84 29.32 -17.70
N ILE A 61 30.71 29.73 -17.13
CA ILE A 61 29.73 30.60 -17.81
C ILE A 61 29.75 31.98 -17.15
N VAL A 62 30.39 32.92 -17.84
CA VAL A 62 30.37 34.36 -17.55
C VAL A 62 29.06 34.97 -18.04
N GLY A 63 28.46 35.80 -17.19
CA GLY A 63 27.12 36.36 -17.37
C GLY A 63 26.96 37.49 -18.39
N GLY A 64 25.70 37.83 -18.64
CA GLY A 64 25.26 39.03 -19.34
C GLY A 64 23.74 39.12 -19.39
N SER A 65 23.17 40.17 -18.80
CA SER A 65 21.76 40.58 -18.92
C SER A 65 21.68 41.87 -19.78
N PRO A 66 20.49 42.49 -19.98
CA PRO A 66 19.41 42.09 -20.88
C PRO A 66 19.12 43.20 -21.93
N GLY A 67 18.61 42.84 -23.12
CA GLY A 67 18.35 43.83 -24.19
C GLY A 67 17.14 43.51 -25.07
N ARG A 68 16.06 44.28 -24.85
CA ARG A 68 14.97 44.69 -25.76
C ARG A 68 14.53 43.77 -26.90
N PHE A 69 13.27 43.33 -26.80
CA PHE A 69 12.43 42.88 -27.91
C PHE A 69 11.98 44.05 -28.80
N THR A 70 12.20 43.95 -30.10
CA THR A 70 11.42 44.63 -31.14
C THR A 70 10.80 43.57 -32.04
N CYS A 71 9.50 43.75 -32.27
CA CYS A 71 8.64 42.88 -33.06
C CYS A 71 8.88 43.19 -34.54
N GLU A 72 9.35 42.22 -35.32
CA GLU A 72 9.23 42.24 -36.77
C GLU A 72 8.50 40.98 -37.21
N VAL A 73 7.38 41.23 -37.88
CA VAL A 73 6.53 40.26 -38.56
C VAL A 73 7.25 39.86 -39.83
N ASP A 74 7.50 38.57 -40.02
CA ASP A 74 7.82 38.05 -41.35
C ASP A 74 7.00 36.80 -41.66
N HIS A 75 6.38 36.83 -42.83
CA HIS A 75 5.56 35.79 -43.41
C HIS A 75 6.42 35.00 -44.38
N SER A 76 6.76 33.75 -44.07
CA SER A 76 7.11 32.78 -45.11
C SER A 76 6.99 31.34 -44.63
N GLU A 77 6.26 30.60 -45.47
CA GLU A 77 6.51 29.20 -45.84
C GLU A 77 6.03 28.09 -44.91
N CYS A 78 4.88 27.55 -45.33
CA CYS A 78 4.46 26.17 -45.19
C CYS A 78 5.63 25.19 -45.36
N SER A 79 5.87 24.37 -44.35
CA SER A 79 6.42 23.04 -44.56
C SER A 79 5.59 22.04 -43.75
N VAL A 80 5.16 21.03 -44.49
CA VAL A 80 4.40 19.87 -44.07
C VAL A 80 5.34 18.98 -43.26
N TYR A 81 5.00 18.69 -42.01
CA TYR A 81 5.43 17.46 -41.35
C TYR A 81 4.29 16.88 -40.52
N SER A 82 4.18 15.57 -40.67
CA SER A 82 3.20 14.61 -40.18
C SER A 82 3.06 14.57 -38.66
N GLU A 83 1.82 14.71 -38.18
CA GLU A 83 1.42 14.28 -36.85
C GLU A 83 1.03 12.80 -36.92
N ASP A 84 1.91 11.94 -36.40
CA ASP A 84 1.54 10.60 -35.94
C ASP A 84 0.69 10.76 -34.67
N SER A 85 -0.62 10.72 -34.85
CA SER A 85 -1.62 10.62 -33.80
C SER A 85 -1.87 9.14 -33.52
N GLN A 86 -1.37 8.64 -32.39
CA GLN A 86 -1.79 7.39 -31.78
C GLN A 86 -2.80 7.70 -30.66
N ASP A 87 -4.04 7.87 -31.07
CA ASP A 87 -5.26 7.59 -30.33
C ASP A 87 -5.96 6.50 -31.16
N SER A 88 -6.71 5.51 -30.69
CA SER A 88 -7.30 5.16 -29.41
C SER A 88 -7.92 3.76 -29.59
N GLU A 89 -8.45 3.20 -28.51
CA GLU A 89 -9.59 2.26 -28.50
C GLU A 89 -9.35 0.78 -28.83
N ASP A 90 -8.98 0.04 -27.77
CA ASP A 90 -9.46 -1.32 -27.54
C ASP A 90 -11.00 -1.30 -27.45
N SER A 91 -11.66 -1.88 -28.45
CA SER A 91 -13.11 -2.12 -28.46
C SER A 91 -13.38 -3.56 -28.07
N GLU A 92 -14.12 -3.71 -26.97
CA GLU A 92 -14.55 -4.99 -26.42
C GLU A 92 -15.57 -5.69 -27.30
N ASP A 93 -15.42 -7.02 -27.31
CA ASP A 93 -16.30 -8.02 -27.86
C ASP A 93 -17.79 -7.77 -27.56
N SER A 94 -18.60 -7.76 -28.62
CA SER A 94 -19.98 -8.24 -28.53
C SER A 94 -20.29 -9.14 -29.72
N LYS A 95 -20.24 -10.44 -29.43
CA LYS A 95 -20.83 -11.48 -30.25
C LYS A 95 -22.25 -11.77 -29.78
N ASP A 96 -23.02 -12.23 -30.75
CA ASP A 96 -24.21 -13.06 -30.65
C ASP A 96 -25.57 -12.41 -30.94
N SER A 97 -26.10 -12.90 -32.07
CA SER A 97 -27.47 -13.35 -32.32
C SER A 97 -28.54 -12.27 -32.51
N GLU A 98 -29.21 -12.26 -33.67
CA GLU A 98 -30.29 -13.20 -33.98
C GLU A 98 -30.74 -13.10 -35.44
N ASP A 99 -31.26 -14.24 -35.89
CA ASP A 99 -31.82 -14.57 -37.19
C ASP A 99 -33.09 -13.77 -37.55
N SER A 100 -33.22 -13.37 -38.81
CA SER A 100 -34.49 -13.35 -39.56
C SER A 100 -34.17 -13.21 -41.06
N LYS A 101 -34.18 -14.30 -41.83
CA LYS A 101 -35.30 -14.97 -42.53
C LYS A 101 -36.16 -14.07 -43.44
N ASP A 102 -35.91 -14.27 -44.73
CA ASP A 102 -36.85 -14.55 -45.82
C ASP A 102 -37.95 -13.54 -46.21
N SER A 103 -37.79 -12.99 -47.43
CA SER A 103 -38.80 -13.03 -48.51
C SER A 103 -38.17 -12.48 -49.80
N ASP A 104 -37.77 -13.32 -50.76
CA ASP A 104 -38.56 -13.86 -51.88
C ASP A 104 -38.95 -12.86 -52.99
N THR A 105 -38.33 -13.09 -54.17
CA THR A 105 -38.91 -13.10 -55.53
C THR A 105 -39.52 -11.79 -56.08
N SER A 106 -39.45 -11.42 -57.36
CA SER A 106 -39.12 -12.09 -58.63
C SER A 106 -39.03 -11.03 -59.73
N ASP A 107 -38.20 -11.31 -60.73
CA ASP A 107 -38.41 -11.15 -62.17
C ASP A 107 -39.51 -10.21 -62.68
N GLU A 108 -39.13 -9.21 -63.48
CA GLU A 108 -39.77 -9.01 -64.78
C GLU A 108 -38.85 -8.24 -65.74
N ALA A 109 -38.29 -8.99 -66.69
CA ALA A 109 -37.58 -8.48 -67.84
C ALA A 109 -38.45 -8.75 -69.08
N GLU A 110 -39.18 -7.75 -69.60
CA GLU A 110 -39.71 -7.81 -70.96
C GLU A 110 -39.62 -6.47 -71.71
N ARG A 111 -38.69 -6.46 -72.67
CA ARG A 111 -38.88 -6.09 -74.08
C ARG A 111 -39.80 -4.89 -74.37
N ASN A 112 -39.19 -3.76 -74.71
CA ASN A 112 -39.78 -2.85 -75.70
C ASN A 112 -38.75 -2.46 -76.77
N ARG A 113 -39.06 -2.85 -78.00
CA ARG A 113 -38.31 -2.50 -79.21
C ARG A 113 -38.45 -1.00 -79.50
N PRO A 114 -37.42 -0.30 -80.01
CA PRO A 114 -37.55 1.10 -80.39
C PRO A 114 -38.40 1.22 -81.65
N THR A 115 -39.57 1.83 -81.53
CA THR A 115 -40.36 2.28 -82.67
C THR A 115 -39.55 3.34 -83.41
N ARG A 116 -39.32 3.11 -84.71
CA ARG A 116 -38.55 4.01 -85.59
C ARG A 116 -39.29 5.34 -85.75
N VAL A 117 -38.94 6.31 -84.90
CA VAL A 117 -39.43 7.69 -84.98
C VAL A 117 -38.93 8.31 -86.27
N THR A 118 -39.84 8.74 -87.14
CA THR A 118 -39.44 9.41 -88.39
C THR A 118 -39.15 10.89 -88.13
N ARG A 119 -38.34 11.52 -88.97
CA ARG A 119 -37.98 12.95 -88.87
C ARG A 119 -39.22 13.88 -88.84
N HIS A 120 -40.36 13.41 -89.35
CA HIS A 120 -41.64 14.12 -89.34
C HIS A 120 -42.34 14.09 -87.97
N ASP A 121 -42.18 13.00 -87.19
CA ASP A 121 -42.71 12.86 -85.84
C ASP A 121 -41.95 13.74 -84.82
N ILE A 122 -40.64 13.91 -85.02
CA ILE A 122 -39.81 14.82 -84.22
C ILE A 122 -40.17 16.29 -84.50
N TYR A 123 -40.43 16.66 -85.76
CA TYR A 123 -40.81 18.04 -86.12
C TYR A 123 -42.22 18.43 -85.66
N SER A 124 -43.16 17.47 -85.58
CA SER A 124 -44.52 17.72 -85.09
C SER A 124 -44.58 17.73 -83.55
N GLN A 125 -43.70 17.02 -82.84
CA GLN A 125 -43.51 17.18 -81.40
C GLN A 125 -42.78 18.50 -81.05
N LEU A 126 -41.74 18.89 -81.79
CA LEU A 126 -41.02 20.16 -81.56
C LEU A 126 -41.90 21.39 -81.83
N LYS A 127 -42.84 21.33 -82.79
CA LYS A 127 -43.79 22.42 -83.08
C LYS A 127 -44.92 22.53 -82.05
N LYS A 128 -45.29 21.45 -81.36
CA LYS A 128 -46.10 21.51 -80.12
C LYS A 128 -45.27 21.92 -78.90
N GLN A 129 -43.96 21.69 -78.92
CA GLN A 129 -43.05 22.08 -77.84
C GLN A 129 -42.62 23.55 -77.87
N GLY A 130 -42.80 24.30 -78.95
CA GLY A 130 -42.57 25.75 -78.96
C GLY A 130 -43.42 26.51 -77.91
N ASN A 131 -44.62 26.00 -77.60
CA ASN A 131 -45.44 26.50 -76.50
C ASN A 131 -45.16 25.81 -75.15
N ASN A 132 -44.65 24.56 -75.14
CA ASN A 132 -44.26 23.86 -73.89
C ASN A 132 -42.91 24.29 -73.36
N GLN A 133 -42.01 24.84 -74.18
CA GLN A 133 -40.70 25.33 -73.75
C GLN A 133 -40.85 26.57 -72.88
N SER A 134 -41.82 27.43 -73.20
CA SER A 134 -42.21 28.57 -72.34
C SER A 134 -42.82 28.10 -71.02
N TYR A 135 -43.67 27.08 -71.05
CA TYR A 135 -44.27 26.49 -69.84
C TYR A 135 -43.23 25.83 -68.94
N LEU A 136 -42.36 24.98 -69.50
CA LEU A 136 -41.27 24.31 -68.78
C LEU A 136 -40.26 25.31 -68.21
N THR A 137 -39.89 26.33 -68.98
CA THR A 137 -39.01 27.40 -68.48
C THR A 137 -39.66 28.13 -67.31
N ARG A 138 -40.97 28.39 -67.36
CA ARG A 138 -41.70 29.02 -66.26
C ARG A 138 -41.76 28.11 -65.03
N THR A 139 -42.10 26.83 -65.20
CA THR A 139 -42.10 25.85 -64.09
C THR A 139 -40.73 25.74 -63.43
N ILE A 140 -39.65 25.65 -64.21
CA ILE A 140 -38.28 25.63 -63.67
C ILE A 140 -37.95 26.95 -62.96
N CYS A 141 -38.37 28.10 -63.50
CA CYS A 141 -38.17 29.39 -62.84
C CYS A 141 -38.93 29.47 -61.50
N ASP A 142 -40.16 28.95 -61.45
CA ASP A 142 -40.99 28.93 -60.25
C ASP A 142 -40.36 28.00 -59.19
N GLU A 143 -39.92 26.80 -59.56
CA GLU A 143 -39.20 25.87 -58.65
C GLU A 143 -37.86 26.46 -58.17
N VAL A 144 -37.08 27.09 -59.05
CA VAL A 144 -35.84 27.77 -58.66
C VAL A 144 -36.13 28.94 -57.72
N GLN A 145 -37.25 29.64 -57.89
CA GLN A 145 -37.66 30.71 -57.00
C GLN A 145 -38.09 30.17 -55.63
N GLU A 146 -38.84 29.08 -55.59
CA GLU A 146 -39.22 28.38 -54.35
C GLU A 146 -37.99 27.88 -53.59
N LEU A 147 -37.07 27.18 -54.27
CA LEU A 147 -35.80 26.73 -53.69
C LEU A 147 -34.93 27.89 -53.18
N ARG A 148 -34.97 29.06 -53.84
CA ARG A 148 -34.28 30.26 -53.35
C ARG A 148 -34.94 30.82 -52.10
N GLN A 149 -36.26 30.79 -52.00
CA GLN A 149 -36.99 31.21 -50.80
C GLN A 149 -36.71 30.26 -49.63
N GLU A 150 -36.74 28.95 -49.86
CA GLU A 150 -36.37 27.94 -48.85
C GLU A 150 -34.91 28.08 -48.42
N SER A 151 -33.98 28.29 -49.36
CA SER A 151 -32.57 28.54 -49.04
C SER A 151 -32.39 29.81 -48.20
N CYS A 152 -33.15 30.87 -48.49
CA CYS A 152 -33.15 32.11 -47.71
C CYS A 152 -33.69 31.87 -46.29
N PHE A 153 -34.79 31.14 -46.16
CA PHE A 153 -35.36 30.76 -44.86
C PHE A 153 -34.38 29.92 -44.03
N LEU A 154 -33.74 28.90 -44.62
CA LEU A 154 -32.74 28.08 -43.96
C LEU A 154 -31.54 28.90 -43.48
N ARG A 155 -31.05 29.86 -44.28
CA ARG A 155 -29.97 30.77 -43.84
C ARG A 155 -30.39 31.62 -42.65
N GLN A 156 -31.64 32.09 -42.60
CA GLN A 156 -32.15 32.85 -41.47
C GLN A 156 -32.25 31.99 -40.20
N VAL A 157 -32.75 30.75 -40.32
CA VAL A 157 -32.78 29.80 -39.20
C VAL A 157 -31.37 29.49 -38.69
N MET A 158 -30.41 29.23 -39.59
CA MET A 158 -29.01 28.97 -39.21
C MET A 158 -28.36 30.16 -38.50
N ALA A 159 -28.71 31.40 -38.88
CA ALA A 159 -28.24 32.60 -38.20
C ALA A 159 -28.79 32.70 -36.76
N GLU A 160 -30.08 32.41 -36.56
CA GLU A 160 -30.67 32.38 -35.22
C GLU A 160 -30.11 31.25 -34.35
N VAL A 161 -29.89 30.05 -34.91
CA VAL A 161 -29.23 28.94 -34.18
C VAL A 161 -27.81 29.33 -33.77
N SER A 162 -27.04 29.96 -34.66
CA SER A 162 -25.69 30.42 -34.35
C SER A 162 -25.69 31.46 -33.22
N LYS A 163 -26.68 32.37 -33.21
CA LYS A 163 -26.87 33.34 -32.13
C LYS A 163 -27.21 32.67 -30.79
N LEU A 164 -28.06 31.64 -30.81
CA LEU A 164 -28.38 30.87 -29.60
C LEU A 164 -27.16 30.09 -29.07
N MET A 165 -26.33 29.54 -29.97
CA MET A 165 -25.10 28.85 -29.57
C MET A 165 -24.10 29.80 -28.88
N LEU A 166 -23.93 31.02 -29.40
CA LEU A 166 -23.09 32.03 -28.76
C LEU A 166 -23.60 32.38 -27.36
N ASN A 167 -24.92 32.59 -27.21
CA ASN A 167 -25.51 32.83 -25.89
C ASN A 167 -25.28 31.64 -24.94
N LEU A 168 -25.34 30.39 -25.43
CA LEU A 168 -25.10 29.20 -24.62
C LEU A 168 -23.64 29.12 -24.14
N GLN A 169 -22.68 29.51 -24.99
CA GLN A 169 -21.27 29.60 -24.62
C GLN A 169 -21.02 30.68 -23.57
N GLU A 170 -21.69 31.84 -23.68
CA GLU A 170 -21.65 32.88 -22.64
C GLU A 170 -22.22 32.37 -21.31
N HIS A 171 -23.33 31.64 -21.34
CA HIS A 171 -23.90 31.01 -20.14
C HIS A 171 -22.97 29.95 -19.52
N ASP A 172 -22.30 29.12 -20.31
CA ASP A 172 -21.32 28.14 -19.81
C ASP A 172 -20.13 28.84 -19.12
N LEU A 173 -19.64 29.95 -19.69
CA LEU A 173 -18.60 30.76 -19.07
C LEU A 173 -19.05 31.37 -17.73
N VAL A 174 -20.30 31.85 -17.66
CA VAL A 174 -20.89 32.35 -16.40
C VAL A 174 -21.00 31.23 -15.37
N VAL A 175 -21.47 30.04 -15.74
CA VAL A 175 -21.55 28.87 -14.85
C VAL A 175 -20.18 28.46 -14.33
N LYS A 176 -19.18 28.38 -15.20
CA LYS A 176 -17.78 28.08 -14.80
C LYS A 176 -17.24 29.12 -13.82
N THR A 177 -17.52 30.40 -14.06
CA THR A 177 -17.12 31.50 -13.18
C THR A 177 -17.81 31.40 -11.82
N LEU A 178 -19.12 31.13 -11.79
CA LEU A 178 -19.89 30.94 -10.56
C LEU A 178 -19.42 29.72 -9.76
N ARG A 179 -19.07 28.61 -10.42
CA ARG A 179 -18.49 27.42 -9.76
C ARG A 179 -17.16 27.75 -9.11
N LYS A 180 -16.29 28.48 -9.81
CA LYS A 180 -15.00 28.94 -9.27
C LYS A 180 -15.19 29.85 -8.06
N GLU A 181 -16.12 30.80 -8.13
CA GLU A 181 -16.40 31.70 -7.02
C GLU A 181 -17.07 30.98 -5.83
N ASN A 182 -17.97 30.01 -6.08
CA ASN A 182 -18.54 29.19 -5.02
C ASN A 182 -17.46 28.38 -4.28
N CYS A 183 -16.52 27.79 -5.03
CA CYS A 183 -15.36 27.12 -4.45
C CYS A 183 -14.55 28.08 -3.56
N ARG A 184 -14.21 29.28 -4.07
CA ARG A 184 -13.51 30.32 -3.33
C ARG A 184 -14.23 30.73 -2.04
N LEU A 185 -15.54 30.94 -2.10
CA LEU A 185 -16.37 31.32 -0.95
C LEU A 185 -16.45 30.20 0.09
N ARG A 186 -16.51 28.93 -0.33
CA ARG A 186 -16.44 27.78 0.60
C ARG A 186 -15.10 27.73 1.32
N THR A 187 -13.99 27.94 0.61
CA THR A 187 -12.66 28.01 1.22
C THR A 187 -12.57 29.14 2.24
N LEU A 188 -13.08 30.34 1.90
CA LEU A 188 -13.11 31.48 2.83
C LEU A 188 -13.99 31.24 4.05
N LEU A 189 -15.16 30.62 3.87
CA LEU A 189 -16.06 30.29 4.98
C LEU A 189 -15.43 29.25 5.91
N ASN A 190 -14.79 28.22 5.35
CA ASN A 190 -14.06 27.22 6.12
C ASN A 190 -12.92 27.89 6.90
N GLN A 191 -12.13 28.74 6.26
CA GLN A 191 -11.06 29.49 6.93
C GLN A 191 -11.62 30.34 8.09
N GLN A 192 -12.72 31.06 7.88
CA GLN A 192 -13.33 31.88 8.93
C GLN A 192 -13.86 31.03 10.10
N ASN A 193 -14.50 29.89 9.82
CA ASN A 193 -14.96 28.96 10.85
C ASN A 193 -13.78 28.40 11.65
N MET A 194 -12.67 28.08 10.99
CA MET A 194 -11.44 27.64 11.63
C MET A 194 -10.82 28.73 12.48
N ASP A 195 -10.70 29.97 11.98
CA ASP A 195 -10.16 31.11 12.74
C ASP A 195 -11.00 31.39 13.99
N ASN A 196 -12.33 31.29 13.88
CA ASN A 196 -13.23 31.43 15.03
C ASN A 196 -13.05 30.29 16.04
N MET A 197 -12.85 29.06 15.57
CA MET A 197 -12.56 27.90 16.42
C MET A 197 -11.22 28.07 17.12
N VAL A 198 -10.16 28.48 16.41
CA VAL A 198 -8.83 28.77 16.99
C VAL A 198 -8.94 29.84 18.06
N LYS A 199 -9.61 30.98 17.79
CA LYS A 199 -9.84 32.02 18.79
C LYS A 199 -10.60 31.52 20.01
N ALA A 200 -11.62 30.68 19.80
CA ALA A 200 -12.36 30.05 20.89
C ALA A 200 -11.46 29.10 21.70
N MET A 201 -10.59 28.32 21.05
CA MET A 201 -9.63 27.43 21.70
C MET A 201 -8.55 28.20 22.47
N GLU A 202 -7.96 29.25 21.89
CA GLU A 202 -6.99 30.14 22.55
C GLU A 202 -7.58 30.80 23.80
N SER A 203 -8.89 31.11 23.79
CA SER A 203 -9.59 31.67 24.95
C SER A 203 -9.85 30.65 26.06
N ARG A 204 -10.01 29.35 25.73
CA ARG A 204 -10.25 28.27 26.72
C ARG A 204 -8.96 27.62 27.23
N ASN A 205 -7.90 27.58 26.44
CA ASN A 205 -6.68 26.81 26.73
C ASN A 205 -5.73 27.46 27.76
N LYS A 206 -5.95 28.72 28.17
CA LYS A 206 -5.00 29.44 29.04
C LYS A 206 -5.04 29.05 30.52
N GLU A 207 -6.03 28.29 31.01
CA GLU A 207 -6.17 28.05 32.46
C GLU A 207 -6.31 26.58 32.92
N SER A 208 -6.49 25.56 32.06
CA SER A 208 -6.71 24.17 32.56
C SER A 208 -6.00 23.01 31.84
N MET A 209 -5.20 23.23 30.79
CA MET A 209 -4.70 22.12 29.93
C MET A 209 -3.54 21.29 30.48
N ILE A 210 -2.71 21.85 31.36
CA ILE A 210 -1.38 21.29 31.68
C ILE A 210 -1.41 19.91 32.41
N PRO A 211 -2.39 19.58 33.28
CA PRO A 211 -2.36 18.31 34.02
C PRO A 211 -2.50 17.07 33.11
N THR A 212 -3.43 17.08 32.15
CA THR A 212 -3.78 15.93 31.30
C THR A 212 -2.71 15.54 30.27
N MET A 213 -1.94 16.52 29.78
CA MET A 213 -0.87 16.29 28.80
C MET A 213 0.30 15.49 29.38
N ASN A 214 0.67 15.79 30.62
CA ASN A 214 1.74 15.07 31.32
C ASN A 214 1.35 13.61 31.62
N GLU A 215 0.06 13.35 31.82
CA GLU A 215 -0.44 11.99 32.03
C GLU A 215 -0.29 11.13 30.78
N LEU A 216 -0.45 11.72 29.58
CA LEU A 216 -0.25 11.04 28.29
C LEU A 216 1.21 10.68 28.01
N HIS A 217 2.18 11.44 28.52
CA HIS A 217 3.59 11.21 28.23
C HIS A 217 4.07 9.80 28.61
N GLY A 218 4.80 9.13 27.71
CA GLY A 218 5.37 7.80 27.89
C GLY A 218 4.87 6.76 26.88
N GLY A 219 5.26 5.50 27.11
CA GLY A 219 4.83 4.36 26.30
C GLY A 219 3.53 3.73 26.82
N TRP A 220 2.72 3.17 25.92
CA TRP A 220 1.40 2.61 26.19
C TRP A 220 1.20 1.31 25.43
N LYS A 221 1.02 0.22 26.17
CA LYS A 221 0.78 -1.12 25.60
C LYS A 221 -0.70 -1.40 25.54
N MET A 222 -1.19 -1.86 24.39
CA MET A 222 -2.61 -2.17 24.23
C MET A 222 -2.98 -3.39 25.07
N VAL A 223 -4.12 -3.30 25.76
CA VAL A 223 -4.65 -4.39 26.61
C VAL A 223 -6.04 -4.86 26.20
N SER A 224 -6.80 -4.02 25.49
CA SER A 224 -8.07 -4.45 24.90
C SER A 224 -8.45 -3.60 23.70
N SER A 225 -9.29 -4.16 22.85
CA SER A 225 -9.84 -3.46 21.71
C SER A 225 -11.25 -3.96 21.36
N LYS A 226 -12.03 -3.13 20.68
CA LYS A 226 -13.39 -3.45 20.22
C LYS A 226 -13.59 -2.90 18.81
N ASN A 227 -14.25 -3.69 17.97
CA ASN A 227 -14.57 -3.37 16.57
C ASN A 227 -13.36 -3.13 15.65
N VAL A 228 -12.16 -3.60 16.02
CA VAL A 228 -10.94 -3.42 15.21
C VAL A 228 -11.11 -4.03 13.81
N ASP A 229 -11.59 -5.28 13.70
CA ASP A 229 -11.73 -5.95 12.40
C ASP A 229 -12.69 -5.23 11.45
N LYS A 230 -13.77 -4.64 12.00
CA LYS A 230 -14.74 -3.87 11.19
C LYS A 230 -14.12 -2.56 10.72
N TYR A 231 -13.32 -1.93 11.57
CA TYR A 231 -12.63 -0.68 11.27
C TYR A 231 -11.56 -0.89 10.20
N LEU A 232 -10.70 -1.90 10.33
CA LEU A 232 -9.63 -2.18 9.37
C LEU A 232 -10.18 -2.55 7.98
N LYS A 233 -11.26 -3.35 7.93
CA LYS A 233 -11.97 -3.65 6.66
C LYS A 233 -12.48 -2.42 5.93
N LYS A 234 -12.80 -1.34 6.65
CA LYS A 234 -13.28 -0.08 6.07
C LYS A 234 -12.13 0.85 5.67
N ARG A 235 -11.03 0.83 6.42
CA ARG A 235 -9.88 1.72 6.19
C ARG A 235 -9.10 1.37 4.91
N ALA A 236 -9.15 0.11 4.48
CA ALA A 236 -8.57 -0.38 3.22
C ALA A 236 -7.05 -0.12 3.06
N ASP A 237 -6.28 -0.14 4.16
CA ASP A 237 -4.82 0.01 4.11
C ASP A 237 -4.10 -1.33 3.81
N GLU A 238 -2.77 -1.28 3.77
CA GLU A 238 -1.90 -2.44 3.63
C GLU A 238 -1.92 -3.35 4.87
N GLU A 239 -1.78 -4.67 4.68
CA GLU A 239 -1.80 -5.67 5.76
C GLU A 239 -0.78 -5.41 6.87
N ILE A 240 0.35 -4.75 6.56
CA ILE A 240 1.37 -4.42 7.55
C ILE A 240 0.91 -3.30 8.49
N GLU A 241 0.16 -2.33 7.98
CA GLU A 241 -0.41 -1.26 8.80
C GLU A 241 -1.47 -1.83 9.75
N ASP A 242 -2.23 -2.83 9.32
CA ASP A 242 -3.18 -3.55 10.17
C ASP A 242 -2.47 -4.24 11.35
N VAL A 243 -1.32 -4.88 11.11
CA VAL A 243 -0.53 -5.51 12.17
C VAL A 243 0.05 -4.47 13.13
N VAL A 244 0.62 -3.39 12.61
CA VAL A 244 1.12 -2.26 13.42
C VAL A 244 -0.02 -1.64 14.23
N PHE A 245 -1.19 -1.49 13.63
CA PHE A 245 -2.37 -0.99 14.30
C PHE A 245 -2.86 -1.95 15.38
N GLN A 246 -2.78 -3.26 15.19
CA GLN A 246 -3.24 -4.24 16.18
C GLN A 246 -2.28 -4.46 17.34
N LEU A 247 -0.96 -4.37 17.10
CA LEU A 247 0.06 -4.82 18.06
C LEU A 247 0.99 -3.69 18.53
N GLY A 248 0.98 -2.54 17.86
CA GLY A 248 1.86 -1.42 18.15
C GLY A 248 1.65 -0.84 19.53
N THR A 249 2.76 -0.51 20.17
CA THR A 249 2.83 0.30 21.39
C THR A 249 2.78 1.77 20.97
N LEU A 250 1.97 2.58 21.67
CA LEU A 250 1.92 4.01 21.43
C LEU A 250 2.90 4.74 22.34
N HIS A 251 3.70 5.61 21.78
CA HIS A 251 4.63 6.46 22.53
C HIS A 251 4.26 7.91 22.33
N PHE A 252 4.06 8.63 23.43
CA PHE A 252 3.80 10.06 23.42
C PHE A 252 4.98 10.79 24.04
N SER A 253 5.56 11.72 23.30
CA SER A 253 6.41 12.79 23.80
C SER A 253 5.61 14.08 23.75
N VAL A 254 5.55 14.81 24.86
CA VAL A 254 4.75 16.03 24.96
C VAL A 254 5.65 17.14 25.48
N ASP A 255 5.82 18.20 24.70
CA ASP A 255 6.58 19.40 25.07
C ASP A 255 5.70 20.64 24.93
N ARG A 256 5.22 21.17 26.06
CA ARG A 256 4.29 22.31 26.19
C ARG A 256 2.99 22.17 25.40
N TYR A 257 3.06 22.34 24.09
CA TYR A 257 1.95 22.28 23.13
C TYR A 257 2.21 21.29 21.99
N ASP A 258 3.45 20.83 21.83
CA ASP A 258 3.85 19.87 20.82
C ASP A 258 3.65 18.46 21.36
N VAL A 259 2.79 17.70 20.70
CA VAL A 259 2.56 16.29 20.93
C VAL A 259 3.17 15.52 19.77
N MET A 260 4.23 14.79 20.06
CA MET A 260 4.78 13.80 19.16
C MET A 260 4.25 12.43 19.58
N MET A 261 3.46 11.82 18.73
CA MET A 261 3.01 10.44 18.87
C MET A 261 3.76 9.59 17.86
N HIS A 262 4.23 8.43 18.28
CA HIS A 262 4.62 7.40 17.33
C HIS A 262 4.11 6.04 17.75
N THR A 263 3.86 5.20 16.74
CA THR A 263 3.54 3.80 16.95
C THR A 263 4.82 3.00 16.80
N GLU A 264 5.23 2.36 17.88
CA GLU A 264 6.38 1.47 17.91
C GLU A 264 5.90 0.02 17.86
N LEU A 265 6.42 -0.75 16.92
CA LEU A 265 6.28 -2.20 16.91
C LEU A 265 7.71 -2.76 16.95
N LEU A 266 8.07 -3.39 18.07
CA LEU A 266 9.32 -4.14 18.22
C LEU A 266 10.58 -3.26 18.09
N GLY A 267 10.67 -2.14 18.81
CA GLY A 267 11.84 -1.26 18.72
C GLY A 267 11.86 -0.38 17.48
N LYS A 268 10.91 -0.54 16.54
CA LYS A 268 10.84 0.25 15.32
C LYS A 268 9.67 1.21 15.34
N ILE A 269 9.97 2.44 14.94
CA ILE A 269 8.98 3.48 14.69
C ILE A 269 8.36 3.21 13.31
N HIS A 270 7.06 2.93 13.28
CA HIS A 270 6.31 2.66 12.05
C HIS A 270 5.49 3.86 11.58
N ASP A 271 4.94 4.62 12.52
CA ASP A 271 4.17 5.82 12.24
C ASP A 271 4.62 6.91 13.20
N LYS A 272 4.79 8.14 12.71
CA LYS A 272 5.20 9.29 13.50
C LYS A 272 4.32 10.48 13.13
N ILE A 273 3.48 10.86 14.08
CA ILE A 273 2.62 12.02 13.99
C ILE A 273 3.20 13.09 14.91
N THR A 274 3.60 14.21 14.33
CA THR A 274 3.99 15.40 15.10
C THR A 274 2.88 16.43 14.95
N ALA A 275 2.45 16.98 16.08
CA ALA A 275 1.26 17.80 16.14
C ALA A 275 1.38 18.85 17.24
N THR A 276 1.16 20.11 16.90
CA THR A 276 1.03 21.21 17.84
C THR A 276 -0.44 21.45 18.11
N VAL A 277 -0.80 21.46 19.39
CA VAL A 277 -2.19 21.60 19.83
C VAL A 277 -2.69 23.01 19.53
N GLY A 278 -3.83 23.10 18.84
CA GLY A 278 -4.40 24.35 18.36
C GLY A 278 -3.96 24.70 16.93
N GLU A 279 -3.01 23.96 16.34
CA GLU A 279 -2.64 24.13 14.94
C GLU A 279 -3.49 23.28 14.00
N ILE A 280 -3.61 23.79 12.77
CA ILE A 280 -4.27 23.13 11.67
C ILE A 280 -3.19 22.85 10.63
N TYR A 281 -3.01 21.57 10.32
CA TYR A 281 -2.10 21.12 9.27
C TYR A 281 -2.88 20.95 7.99
N MET A 282 -2.39 21.58 6.92
CA MET A 282 -2.84 21.35 5.56
C MET A 282 -1.70 20.61 4.85
N ASP A 283 -1.91 19.35 4.50
CA ASP A 283 -0.98 18.58 3.68
C ASP A 283 -1.71 18.11 2.41
N GLY A 284 -1.41 18.76 1.28
CA GLY A 284 -2.19 18.59 0.06
C GLY A 284 -3.66 18.97 0.27
N GLN A 285 -4.57 18.00 0.13
CA GLN A 285 -6.00 18.19 0.36
C GLN A 285 -6.48 17.63 1.72
N VAL A 286 -5.56 17.21 2.60
CA VAL A 286 -5.88 16.72 3.94
C VAL A 286 -5.75 17.87 4.94
N ALA A 287 -6.84 18.16 5.65
CA ALA A 287 -6.85 19.13 6.74
C ALA A 287 -6.92 18.39 8.08
N LYS A 288 -5.93 18.58 8.96
CA LYS A 288 -5.88 17.98 10.29
C LYS A 288 -5.88 19.05 11.37
N ALA A 289 -6.89 19.02 12.24
CA ALA A 289 -7.00 19.90 13.39
C ALA A 289 -6.84 19.11 14.69
N ILE A 290 -6.11 19.65 15.65
CA ILE A 290 -5.80 18.97 16.92
C ILE A 290 -6.10 19.91 18.08
N PHE A 291 -6.90 19.44 19.02
CA PHE A 291 -7.35 20.25 20.15
C PHE A 291 -7.63 19.38 21.37
N VAL A 292 -7.70 20.04 22.53
CA VAL A 292 -8.10 19.38 23.78
C VAL A 292 -9.37 20.02 24.26
N GLU A 293 -10.37 19.20 24.55
CA GLU A 293 -11.66 19.62 25.10
C GLU A 293 -11.94 18.74 26.32
N ASP A 294 -12.15 19.36 27.49
CA ASP A 294 -12.43 18.66 28.75
C ASP A 294 -11.42 17.54 29.12
N GLY A 295 -10.14 17.75 28.79
CA GLY A 295 -9.08 16.77 29.04
C GLY A 295 -9.01 15.64 28.00
N ILE A 296 -9.87 15.67 26.98
CA ILE A 296 -9.88 14.74 25.85
C ILE A 296 -9.06 15.35 24.72
N PHE A 297 -7.99 14.68 24.32
CA PHE A 297 -7.21 15.01 23.14
C PHE A 297 -7.95 14.51 21.90
N LYS A 298 -8.43 15.45 21.08
CA LYS A 298 -9.19 15.17 19.86
C LYS A 298 -8.39 15.61 18.63
N SER A 299 -8.28 14.71 17.65
CA SER A 299 -7.78 15.03 16.32
C SER A 299 -8.89 14.77 15.32
N VAL A 300 -9.13 15.74 14.44
CA VAL A 300 -10.07 15.63 13.33
C VAL A 300 -9.25 15.76 12.04
N THR A 301 -9.36 14.76 11.18
CA THR A 301 -8.73 14.74 9.85
C THR A 301 -9.83 14.73 8.81
N ILE A 302 -9.80 15.67 7.87
CA ILE A 302 -10.72 15.77 6.75
C ILE A 302 -9.91 15.45 5.50
N GLU A 303 -10.30 14.39 4.79
CA GLU A 303 -9.62 13.91 3.58
C GLU A 303 -10.21 14.54 2.30
N GLU A 304 -9.58 14.30 1.14
CA GLU A 304 -9.93 14.91 -0.16
C GLU A 304 -11.41 14.67 -0.54
N ASN A 305 -11.91 13.49 -0.19
CA ASN A 305 -13.28 13.04 -0.43
C ASN A 305 -14.29 13.59 0.59
N LEU A 306 -13.88 14.52 1.46
CA LEU A 306 -14.65 15.07 2.57
C LEU A 306 -15.02 14.04 3.64
N GLU A 307 -14.33 12.90 3.69
CA GLU A 307 -14.50 11.95 4.78
C GLU A 307 -13.82 12.48 6.04
N GLU A 308 -14.59 12.50 7.12
CA GLU A 308 -14.12 12.91 8.44
C GLU A 308 -13.62 11.68 9.21
N LYS A 309 -12.35 11.73 9.62
CA LYS A 309 -11.75 10.81 10.59
C LYS A 309 -11.60 11.53 11.92
N VAL A 310 -12.24 11.00 12.95
CA VAL A 310 -12.18 11.58 14.30
C VAL A 310 -11.47 10.62 15.24
N GLU A 311 -10.45 11.12 15.90
CA GLU A 311 -9.66 10.41 16.89
C GLU A 311 -9.81 11.09 18.24
N LYS A 312 -10.18 10.35 19.29
CA LYS A 312 -10.25 10.87 20.66
C LYS A 312 -9.37 10.04 21.57
N ARG A 313 -8.61 10.71 22.43
CA ARG A 313 -7.68 10.09 23.37
C ARG A 313 -7.87 10.73 24.74
N TRP A 314 -8.04 9.92 25.78
CA TRP A 314 -8.14 10.43 27.16
C TRP A 314 -7.57 9.40 28.13
N VAL A 315 -7.08 9.88 29.27
CA VAL A 315 -6.61 9.02 30.36
C VAL A 315 -7.70 8.94 31.42
N GLU A 316 -8.12 7.72 31.74
CA GLU A 316 -9.11 7.46 32.79
C GLU A 316 -8.65 6.26 33.61
N ASN A 317 -8.62 6.40 34.94
CA ASN A 317 -8.18 5.34 35.85
C ASN A 317 -6.79 4.75 35.51
N GLY A 318 -5.85 5.58 35.04
CA GLY A 318 -4.50 5.16 34.66
C GLY A 318 -4.41 4.39 33.34
N LYS A 319 -5.51 4.30 32.58
CA LYS A 319 -5.56 3.69 31.25
C LYS A 319 -5.76 4.75 30.19
N LEU A 320 -5.09 4.60 29.06
CA LEU A 320 -5.32 5.43 27.88
C LEU A 320 -6.45 4.80 27.08
N HIS A 321 -7.53 5.54 26.93
CA HIS A 321 -8.63 5.22 26.04
C HIS A 321 -8.41 5.92 24.70
N PHE A 322 -8.55 5.17 23.61
CA PHE A 322 -8.38 5.67 22.26
C PHE A 322 -9.58 5.24 21.42
N GLU A 323 -10.38 6.21 20.99
CA GLU A 323 -11.52 6.03 20.10
C GLU A 323 -11.16 6.53 18.71
N LEU A 324 -11.32 5.69 17.69
CA LEU A 324 -11.19 6.05 16.29
C LEU A 324 -12.54 5.89 15.61
N GLN A 325 -13.02 6.96 14.99
CA GLN A 325 -14.24 6.99 14.21
C GLN A 325 -13.88 7.29 12.76
N HIS A 326 -14.31 6.41 11.87
CA HIS A 326 -14.19 6.59 10.43
C HIS A 326 -15.48 6.08 9.78
N MET A 327 -16.13 6.94 9.00
CA MET A 327 -17.47 6.70 8.45
C MET A 327 -18.49 6.31 9.55
N ASP A 328 -19.15 5.17 9.40
CA ASP A 328 -20.14 4.57 10.30
C ASP A 328 -19.55 3.63 11.36
N VAL A 329 -18.21 3.53 11.44
CA VAL A 329 -17.53 2.58 12.33
C VAL A 329 -16.75 3.32 13.43
N THR A 330 -17.00 2.92 14.67
CA THR A 330 -16.22 3.34 15.84
C THR A 330 -15.45 2.16 16.40
N CYS A 331 -14.14 2.31 16.44
CA CYS A 331 -13.16 1.41 17.07
C CYS A 331 -12.72 2.01 18.40
N THR A 332 -12.63 1.20 19.44
CA THR A 332 -12.09 1.62 20.74
C THR A 332 -10.95 0.72 21.14
N ARG A 333 -9.83 1.31 21.58
CA ARG A 333 -8.64 0.64 22.08
C ARG A 333 -8.33 1.17 23.48
N ILE A 334 -7.92 0.27 24.37
CA ILE A 334 -7.51 0.61 25.74
C ILE A 334 -6.07 0.16 25.92
N TYR A 335 -5.27 1.05 26.49
CA TYR A 335 -3.86 0.81 26.76
C TYR A 335 -3.55 1.00 28.24
N GLU A 336 -2.54 0.27 28.68
CA GLU A 336 -1.92 0.46 29.99
C GLU A 336 -0.56 1.14 29.82
N LYS A 337 -0.28 2.07 30.74
CA LYS A 337 0.97 2.81 30.72
C LYS A 337 2.12 1.83 30.94
N ILE A 338 3.08 1.82 30.03
CA ILE A 338 4.36 1.16 30.24
C ILE A 338 5.06 2.01 31.28
N VAL A 339 4.92 1.61 32.55
CA VAL A 339 5.82 2.08 33.58
C VAL A 339 7.18 1.60 33.11
N PRO A 340 8.13 2.51 32.79
CA PRO A 340 9.51 2.10 32.59
C PRO A 340 9.82 1.37 33.89
N LYS A 341 9.99 0.04 33.84
CA LYS A 341 10.51 -0.68 34.99
C LYS A 341 11.75 0.13 35.32
N SER A 342 11.74 0.82 36.46
CA SER A 342 12.91 1.54 36.90
C SER A 342 14.03 0.52 36.71
N VAL A 343 15.09 0.92 36.04
CA VAL A 343 16.24 0.05 35.85
C VAL A 343 16.94 -0.08 37.22
N ALA A 344 16.21 -0.48 38.26
CA ALA A 344 16.69 -1.49 39.16
C ALA A 344 17.07 -2.65 38.24
N PRO A 345 18.37 -2.98 38.14
CA PRO A 345 18.81 -4.08 37.30
C PRO A 345 18.03 -5.30 37.76
N ASN A 346 17.08 -5.76 36.94
CA ASN A 346 16.55 -7.09 37.11
C ASN A 346 17.78 -7.99 36.95
N PRO A 347 18.21 -8.74 37.96
CA PRO A 347 19.44 -9.54 37.89
C PRO A 347 19.42 -10.61 36.78
N GLU A 348 18.30 -10.76 36.08
CA GLU A 348 18.10 -11.66 34.95
C GLU A 348 17.93 -10.97 33.58
N TYR A 349 18.22 -9.66 33.42
CA TYR A 349 18.23 -9.06 32.08
C TYR A 349 19.39 -9.65 31.26
N LYS A 350 19.08 -10.64 30.44
CA LYS A 350 20.00 -11.26 29.48
C LYS A 350 19.92 -10.50 28.17
N THR A 351 21.07 -10.15 27.60
CA THR A 351 21.12 -9.64 26.22
C THR A 351 20.55 -10.69 25.27
N ILE A 352 20.03 -10.29 24.10
CA ILE A 352 19.45 -11.21 23.12
C ILE A 352 20.45 -12.30 22.72
N GLN A 353 21.74 -11.96 22.65
CA GLN A 353 22.85 -12.89 22.41
C GLN A 353 22.88 -14.04 23.43
N GLN A 354 22.60 -13.76 24.70
CA GLN A 354 22.56 -14.76 25.76
C GLN A 354 21.17 -15.42 25.87
N ALA A 355 20.11 -14.64 25.72
CA ALA A 355 18.74 -15.08 25.92
C ALA A 355 18.25 -16.03 24.81
N ILE A 356 18.73 -15.86 23.57
CA ILE A 356 18.31 -16.66 22.41
C ILE A 356 18.90 -18.07 22.42
N ILE A 357 19.99 -18.32 23.15
CA ILE A 357 20.66 -19.63 23.20
C ILE A 357 19.70 -20.68 23.78
N GLY A 358 19.49 -21.78 23.06
CA GLY A 358 18.58 -22.85 23.46
C GLY A 358 17.81 -23.45 22.29
N ARG A 359 16.78 -24.22 22.63
CA ARG A 359 15.85 -24.85 21.67
C ARG A 359 14.49 -24.20 21.80
N TRP A 360 13.84 -24.01 20.66
CA TRP A 360 12.62 -23.22 20.52
C TRP A 360 11.64 -23.97 19.64
N LYS A 361 10.43 -24.20 20.14
CA LYS A 361 9.33 -24.82 19.39
C LYS A 361 8.34 -23.75 18.98
N MET A 362 7.95 -23.76 17.71
CA MET A 362 6.96 -22.80 17.22
C MET A 362 5.61 -23.06 17.87
N VAL A 363 4.94 -21.99 18.28
CA VAL A 363 3.60 -22.03 18.87
C VAL A 363 2.56 -21.32 18.01
N SER A 364 2.97 -20.31 17.25
CA SER A 364 2.08 -19.62 16.32
C SER A 364 2.84 -18.95 15.18
N SER A 365 2.13 -18.61 14.11
CA SER A 365 2.65 -17.82 13.01
C SER A 365 1.58 -16.97 12.35
N VAL A 366 2.00 -15.89 11.70
CA VAL A 366 1.18 -14.98 10.91
C VAL A 366 1.81 -14.85 9.53
N ASN A 367 0.99 -14.98 8.49
CA ASN A 367 1.37 -14.87 7.08
C ASN A 367 2.46 -15.87 6.60
N LEU A 368 2.61 -17.00 7.31
CA LEU A 368 3.63 -18.00 6.98
C LEU A 368 3.42 -18.61 5.59
N GLU A 369 2.20 -19.01 5.24
CA GLU A 369 1.94 -19.71 3.97
C GLU A 369 2.19 -18.83 2.73
N ALA A 370 1.80 -17.56 2.77
CA ALA A 370 2.10 -16.62 1.68
C ALA A 370 3.61 -16.40 1.55
N TYR A 371 4.30 -16.24 2.69
CA TYR A 371 5.75 -16.10 2.72
C TYR A 371 6.47 -17.33 2.14
N LEU A 372 6.09 -18.54 2.55
CA LEU A 372 6.65 -19.79 2.02
C LEU A 372 6.46 -19.92 0.50
N LYS A 373 5.27 -19.53 0.00
CA LYS A 373 4.96 -19.53 -1.43
C LYS A 373 5.79 -18.49 -2.19
N LYS A 374 5.93 -17.27 -1.66
CA LYS A 374 6.73 -16.19 -2.26
C LYS A 374 8.21 -16.58 -2.35
N CYS A 375 8.77 -17.17 -1.29
CA CYS A 375 10.17 -17.62 -1.28
C CYS A 375 10.42 -18.86 -2.16
N GLY A 376 9.39 -19.47 -2.74
CA GLY A 376 9.54 -20.63 -3.64
C GLY A 376 10.12 -21.86 -2.97
N LEU A 377 9.91 -22.03 -1.65
CA LEU A 377 10.48 -23.15 -0.89
C LEU A 377 9.83 -24.48 -1.29
N ASN A 378 10.63 -25.54 -1.38
CA ASN A 378 10.09 -26.88 -1.68
C ASN A 378 9.34 -27.49 -0.48
N GLU A 379 8.59 -28.58 -0.68
CA GLU A 379 7.75 -29.17 0.37
C GLU A 379 8.51 -29.54 1.65
N VAL A 380 9.75 -30.05 1.52
CA VAL A 380 10.59 -30.42 2.66
C VAL A 380 11.00 -29.18 3.45
N GLU A 381 11.38 -28.11 2.76
CA GLU A 381 11.71 -26.84 3.39
C GLU A 381 10.49 -26.20 4.05
N GLN A 382 9.33 -26.21 3.38
CA GLN A 382 8.10 -25.72 3.97
C GLN A 382 7.72 -26.51 5.23
N HIS A 383 7.82 -27.83 5.19
CA HIS A 383 7.59 -28.68 6.36
C HIS A 383 8.55 -28.32 7.51
N ARG A 384 9.85 -28.15 7.21
CA ARG A 384 10.87 -27.67 8.16
C ARG A 384 10.48 -26.34 8.80
N TRP A 385 9.94 -25.40 8.01
CA TRP A 385 9.48 -24.12 8.53
C TRP A 385 8.24 -24.25 9.41
N ARG A 386 7.33 -25.19 9.15
CA ARG A 386 6.09 -25.36 9.93
C ARG A 386 6.31 -26.06 11.27
N VAL A 387 7.13 -27.11 11.31
CA VAL A 387 7.23 -28.00 12.49
C VAL A 387 8.63 -28.06 13.11
N GLY A 388 9.63 -27.46 12.46
CA GLY A 388 11.01 -27.52 12.92
C GLY A 388 11.23 -26.86 14.28
N THR A 389 11.97 -27.55 15.14
CA THR A 389 12.53 -26.96 16.36
C THR A 389 13.72 -26.10 15.98
N LEU A 390 13.71 -24.82 16.33
CA LEU A 390 14.81 -23.90 16.07
C LEU A 390 15.80 -23.93 17.25
N GLY A 391 17.08 -23.98 16.95
CA GLY A 391 18.15 -24.00 17.93
C GLY A 391 19.16 -22.88 17.70
N TYR A 392 19.68 -22.33 18.79
CA TYR A 392 20.80 -21.39 18.80
C TYR A 392 21.85 -21.86 19.79
N MET A 393 23.11 -21.83 19.37
CA MET A 393 24.28 -22.09 20.19
C MET A 393 25.28 -20.95 19.95
N ALA A 394 26.02 -20.59 20.99
CA ALA A 394 27.09 -19.60 20.90
C ALA A 394 28.39 -20.22 21.38
N ASN A 395 29.49 -19.91 20.68
CA ASN A 395 30.85 -20.23 21.09
C ASN A 395 31.71 -18.98 20.89
N GLY A 396 31.84 -18.17 21.95
CA GLY A 396 32.36 -16.80 21.84
C GLY A 396 31.43 -15.94 20.98
N ASP A 397 32.00 -15.25 19.99
CA ASP A 397 31.27 -14.35 19.08
C ASP A 397 30.63 -15.08 17.89
N ARG A 398 30.86 -16.40 17.78
CA ARG A 398 30.33 -17.26 16.73
C ARG A 398 29.03 -17.91 17.17
N PHE A 399 27.99 -17.73 16.36
CA PHE A 399 26.68 -18.30 16.57
C PHE A 399 26.39 -19.38 15.54
N ASP A 400 25.91 -20.53 16.03
CA ASP A 400 25.39 -21.62 15.22
C ASP A 400 23.87 -21.67 15.44
N THR A 401 23.11 -21.45 14.37
CA THR A 401 21.68 -21.71 14.35
C THR A 401 21.39 -23.00 13.59
N TYR A 402 20.42 -23.77 14.07
CA TYR A 402 19.99 -24.97 13.38
C TYR A 402 18.48 -25.15 13.44
N THR A 403 17.94 -25.90 12.49
CA THR A 403 16.58 -26.44 12.58
C THR A 403 16.67 -27.94 12.75
N ALA A 404 15.92 -28.46 13.73
CA ALA A 404 15.82 -29.89 13.99
C ALA A 404 14.41 -30.40 13.67
N LEU A 405 14.36 -31.54 12.98
CA LEU A 405 13.16 -32.34 12.73
C LEU A 405 13.34 -33.68 13.43
N ASP A 406 12.38 -34.06 14.28
CA ASP A 406 12.42 -35.29 15.08
C ASP A 406 13.76 -35.48 15.84
N GLY A 407 14.27 -34.37 16.40
CA GLY A 407 15.53 -34.34 17.15
C GLY A 407 16.80 -34.35 16.29
N LYS A 408 16.70 -34.53 14.97
CA LYS A 408 17.85 -34.51 14.05
C LYS A 408 18.06 -33.12 13.45
N ARG A 409 19.29 -32.61 13.48
CA ARG A 409 19.64 -31.32 12.84
C ARG A 409 19.62 -31.50 11.32
N VAL A 410 18.73 -30.78 10.64
CA VAL A 410 18.53 -30.89 9.18
C VAL A 410 18.98 -29.64 8.43
N HIS A 411 19.23 -28.55 9.13
CA HIS A 411 19.74 -27.31 8.56
C HIS A 411 20.59 -26.62 9.61
N THR A 412 21.77 -26.15 9.23
CA THR A 412 22.67 -25.41 10.11
C THR A 412 23.17 -24.19 9.35
N TRP A 413 23.15 -23.04 10.00
CA TRP A 413 23.79 -21.84 9.53
C TRP A 413 24.63 -21.25 10.65
N ARG A 414 25.75 -20.67 10.28
CA ARG A 414 26.78 -20.17 11.19
C ARG A 414 27.08 -18.74 10.80
N PHE A 415 27.20 -17.86 11.79
CA PHE A 415 27.54 -16.47 11.57
C PHE A 415 28.33 -15.92 12.75
N GLU A 416 29.04 -14.82 12.50
CA GLU A 416 29.72 -14.04 13.52
C GLU A 416 29.09 -12.64 13.55
N MET A 417 28.93 -12.08 14.76
CA MET A 417 28.27 -10.79 14.93
C MET A 417 29.11 -9.66 14.32
N GLY A 418 28.47 -8.81 13.51
CA GLY A 418 29.13 -7.66 12.88
C GLY A 418 30.03 -8.00 11.69
N VAL A 419 30.18 -9.30 11.36
CA VAL A 419 30.95 -9.77 10.21
C VAL A 419 29.99 -10.08 9.07
N GLU A 420 30.29 -9.55 7.88
CA GLU A 420 29.51 -9.84 6.68
C GLU A 420 29.99 -11.17 6.07
N ASP A 421 29.09 -12.14 6.00
CA ASP A 421 29.36 -13.47 5.46
C ASP A 421 28.87 -13.59 4.01
N ARG A 422 29.66 -14.21 3.14
CA ARG A 422 29.32 -14.40 1.73
C ARG A 422 28.65 -15.75 1.56
N CYS A 423 27.33 -15.74 1.35
CA CYS A 423 26.55 -16.93 1.10
C CYS A 423 26.07 -16.96 -0.35
N SER A 424 26.71 -17.80 -1.19
CA SER A 424 26.39 -17.93 -2.63
C SER A 424 26.45 -16.56 -3.35
N ASN A 425 25.30 -16.04 -3.78
CA ASN A 425 25.15 -14.75 -4.48
C ASN A 425 24.68 -13.62 -3.54
N SER A 426 24.89 -13.77 -2.23
CA SER A 426 24.42 -12.82 -1.24
C SER A 426 25.45 -12.55 -0.16
N LEU A 427 25.38 -11.34 0.38
CA LEU A 427 26.09 -10.91 1.56
C LEU A 427 25.10 -10.94 2.73
N VAL A 428 25.49 -11.54 3.85
CA VAL A 428 24.66 -11.65 5.04
C VAL A 428 25.39 -11.00 6.21
N LEU A 429 24.82 -9.92 6.73
CA LEU A 429 25.33 -9.24 7.91
C LEU A 429 24.37 -9.49 9.07
N THR A 430 24.89 -9.96 10.20
CA THR A 430 24.10 -10.13 11.42
C THR A 430 24.61 -9.21 12.53
N THR A 431 23.73 -8.38 13.08
CA THR A 431 24.05 -7.38 14.11
C THR A 431 23.01 -7.40 15.24
N VAL A 432 23.35 -6.77 16.36
CA VAL A 432 22.43 -6.53 17.47
C VAL A 432 22.22 -5.04 17.62
N ILE A 433 20.96 -4.60 17.54
CA ILE A 433 20.56 -3.20 17.71
C ILE A 433 19.37 -3.21 18.67
N ASP A 434 19.44 -2.42 19.76
CA ASP A 434 18.37 -2.32 20.76
C ASP A 434 17.87 -3.67 21.29
N ASN A 435 18.80 -4.61 21.53
CA ASN A 435 18.51 -5.97 21.98
C ASN A 435 17.68 -6.81 20.99
N ILE A 436 17.72 -6.45 19.70
CA ILE A 436 17.12 -7.20 18.59
C ILE A 436 18.25 -7.76 17.74
N LEU A 437 18.20 -9.06 17.47
CA LEU A 437 19.15 -9.74 16.60
C LEU A 437 18.66 -9.71 15.15
N THR A 438 19.35 -8.94 14.32
CA THR A 438 18.95 -8.63 12.95
C THR A 438 19.94 -9.23 11.96
N SER A 439 19.45 -10.04 11.02
CA SER A 439 20.22 -10.54 9.88
C SER A 439 19.69 -9.90 8.59
N VAL A 440 20.55 -9.22 7.84
CA VAL A 440 20.20 -8.59 6.56
C VAL A 440 20.92 -9.32 5.44
N LYS A 441 20.15 -9.72 4.41
CA LYS A 441 20.69 -10.29 3.17
C LYS A 441 20.67 -9.25 2.06
N ARG A 442 21.83 -9.04 1.45
CA ARG A 442 22.05 -8.12 0.34
C ARG A 442 22.52 -8.86 -0.90
N ARG A 443 22.15 -8.39 -2.09
CA ARG A 443 22.68 -8.93 -3.36
C ARG A 443 24.18 -8.61 -3.44
N LEU A 444 24.99 -9.58 -3.84
CA LEU A 444 26.45 -9.41 -3.90
C LEU A 444 26.87 -8.23 -4.80
N ASN A 445 26.20 -8.06 -5.94
CA ASN A 445 26.60 -7.09 -6.97
C ASN A 445 26.04 -5.69 -6.69
N THR A 446 24.76 -5.58 -6.30
CA THR A 446 24.10 -4.28 -6.12
C THR A 446 24.16 -3.78 -4.68
N LYS A 447 24.49 -4.65 -3.72
CA LYS A 447 24.36 -4.42 -2.27
C LYS A 447 22.93 -4.07 -1.82
N GLU A 448 21.95 -4.21 -2.69
CA GLU A 448 20.54 -3.97 -2.38
C GLU A 448 20.05 -5.02 -1.38
N GLU A 449 19.40 -4.55 -0.31
CA GLU A 449 18.72 -5.40 0.65
C GLU A 449 17.48 -6.02 0.01
N TYR A 450 17.39 -7.35 0.04
CA TYR A 450 16.20 -8.05 -0.45
C TYR A 450 15.53 -8.89 0.63
N SER A 451 16.25 -9.27 1.69
CA SER A 451 15.68 -10.02 2.80
C SER A 451 16.24 -9.59 4.15
N ARG A 452 15.38 -9.61 5.17
CA ARG A 452 15.71 -9.26 6.54
C ARG A 452 15.07 -10.23 7.51
N VAL A 453 15.78 -10.60 8.57
CA VAL A 453 15.28 -11.44 9.65
C VAL A 453 15.57 -10.79 10.99
N GLU A 454 14.55 -10.50 11.77
CA GLU A 454 14.65 -9.84 13.07
C GLU A 454 14.15 -10.76 14.16
N ARG A 455 14.90 -10.84 15.26
CA ARG A 455 14.66 -11.77 16.36
C ARG A 455 14.72 -11.02 17.67
N LEU A 456 13.68 -11.17 18.49
CA LEU A 456 13.63 -10.59 19.83
C LEU A 456 12.93 -11.54 20.80
N ILE A 457 13.19 -11.35 22.08
CA ILE A 457 12.55 -12.12 23.14
C ILE A 457 11.67 -11.19 23.96
N GLU A 458 10.36 -11.46 23.95
CA GLU A 458 9.38 -10.74 24.75
C GLU A 458 8.60 -11.76 25.59
N ASN A 459 8.45 -11.52 26.89
CA ASN A 459 7.66 -12.39 27.79
C ASN A 459 8.09 -13.88 27.76
N GLY A 460 9.38 -14.16 27.54
CA GLY A 460 9.91 -15.52 27.47
C GLY A 460 9.69 -16.24 26.13
N GLN A 461 9.04 -15.59 25.16
CA GLN A 461 8.82 -16.11 23.81
C GLN A 461 9.81 -15.47 22.83
N LEU A 462 10.28 -16.27 21.87
CA LEU A 462 11.12 -15.79 20.78
C LEU A 462 10.23 -15.45 19.58
N HIS A 463 10.25 -14.18 19.20
CA HIS A 463 9.54 -13.68 18.02
C HIS A 463 10.53 -13.52 16.88
N ILE A 464 10.22 -14.11 15.71
CA ILE A 464 11.03 -14.02 14.51
C ILE A 464 10.21 -13.41 13.38
N PHE A 465 10.67 -12.28 12.88
CA PHE A 465 10.10 -11.57 11.75
C PHE A 465 10.98 -11.85 10.54
N ASN A 466 10.40 -12.45 9.52
CA ASN A 466 11.06 -12.69 8.26
C ASN A 466 10.44 -11.75 7.22
N ARG A 467 11.28 -11.01 6.50
CA ARG A 467 10.89 -10.16 5.38
C ARG A 467 11.70 -10.56 4.14
N ASP A 468 11.02 -10.63 3.02
CA ASP A 468 11.61 -10.85 1.70
C ASP A 468 10.87 -9.95 0.73
N SER A 469 11.53 -8.84 0.35
CA SER A 469 10.93 -7.73 -0.41
C SER A 469 9.64 -7.21 0.25
N ASP A 470 8.50 -7.31 -0.44
CA ASP A 470 7.16 -6.90 -0.05
C ASP A 470 6.42 -7.92 0.85
N CYS A 471 6.97 -9.12 1.01
CA CYS A 471 6.33 -10.19 1.79
C CYS A 471 6.96 -10.33 3.18
N PHE A 472 6.14 -10.57 4.20
CA PHE A 472 6.63 -10.85 5.54
C PHE A 472 5.90 -12.02 6.20
N CYS A 473 6.52 -12.63 7.21
CA CYS A 473 5.82 -13.47 8.17
C CYS A 473 6.37 -13.27 9.58
N LEU A 474 5.51 -13.47 10.58
CA LEU A 474 5.88 -13.54 11.99
C LEU A 474 5.76 -15.00 12.45
N ARG A 475 6.77 -15.48 13.18
CA ARG A 475 6.74 -16.78 13.86
C ARG A 475 7.07 -16.58 15.34
N VAL A 476 6.23 -17.12 16.21
CA VAL A 476 6.41 -17.05 17.67
C VAL A 476 6.78 -18.44 18.18
N TYR A 477 7.80 -18.49 19.03
CA TYR A 477 8.34 -19.71 19.58
C TYR A 477 8.38 -19.67 21.11
N GLU A 478 8.19 -20.83 21.72
CA GLU A 478 8.41 -21.07 23.14
C GLU A 478 9.66 -21.90 23.35
N ARG A 479 10.32 -21.69 24.48
CA ARG A 479 11.53 -22.42 24.85
C ARG A 479 11.18 -23.86 25.24
N LEU A 480 11.98 -24.82 24.76
CA LEU A 480 11.86 -26.26 25.08
C LEU A 480 12.69 -26.67 26.28
#